data_AF-A0A0U1D9V4-F1
#
_entry.id   AF-A0A0U1D9V4-F1
#
_cell.length_a   1.000
_cell.length_b   1.000
_cell.length_c   1.000
_cell.angle_alpha   90.00
_cell.angle_beta   90.00
_cell.angle_gamma   90.00
#
_symmetry.space_group_name_H-M   'P 1'
#
loop_
_entity.id
_entity.type
_entity.pdbx_description
1 polymer ?
#
loop_
_entity_poly.entity_id
_entity_poly.type
_entity_poly.pdbx_seq_one_letter_code
_entity_poly.pdbx_strand_id
1 'polypeptide(L)'
;MVSIGTVDADPVEPPIPVPDVPGGDAGARGLPRRADLTIRQRAIVDASAIADIALRTGVASIVATSMVPATLASMFHPSASRAENDHMRFYAELATAQDPAVAFPVPTRSPRVSTRRANPLAEMIAHGRVENLQFDSSFTAVNPALRDLCGGFTRNNVVRAQHWRHDDGPHPTLCVIHGFMGSPYLANGLFLSLPWFYRSGYDVLLYTLPFHAPGPNASHRSAVTGSSPTASPASQRRWPRPSMISAR
;
A
#
# COMPACT_ATOMS: atom_id res chain seq x y z
N MET A 1 -17.57 40.61 12.46
CA MET A 1 -18.09 40.56 11.08
C MET A 1 -16.90 40.28 10.17
N VAL A 2 -16.60 39.01 9.95
CA VAL A 2 -15.44 38.55 9.16
C VAL A 2 -15.95 38.27 7.76
N SER A 3 -15.37 38.95 6.77
CA SER A 3 -15.70 38.79 5.37
C SER A 3 -15.15 37.45 4.88
N ILE A 4 -16.03 36.51 4.52
CA ILE A 4 -15.67 35.26 3.87
C ILE A 4 -15.28 35.63 2.45
N GLY A 5 -13.98 35.58 2.14
CA GLY A 5 -13.48 35.71 0.78
C GLY A 5 -14.03 34.56 -0.07
N THR A 6 -14.64 34.91 -1.20
CA THR A 6 -14.98 33.95 -2.24
C THR A 6 -13.71 33.29 -2.72
N VAL A 7 -13.56 32.00 -2.42
CA VAL A 7 -12.51 31.17 -3.02
C VAL A 7 -12.87 31.04 -4.48
N ASP A 8 -12.06 31.65 -5.35
CA ASP A 8 -12.21 31.51 -6.80
C ASP A 8 -11.89 30.06 -7.15
N ALA A 9 -12.94 29.27 -7.37
CA ALA A 9 -12.84 27.85 -7.68
C ALA A 9 -12.58 27.70 -9.18
N ASP A 10 -11.41 28.16 -9.63
CA ASP A 10 -10.96 27.85 -10.98
C ASP A 10 -10.82 26.32 -11.11
N PRO A 11 -11.44 25.69 -12.12
CA PRO A 11 -11.41 24.24 -12.28
C PRO A 11 -9.97 23.80 -12.55
N VAL A 12 -9.41 23.11 -11.57
CA VAL A 12 -8.03 22.65 -11.64
C VAL A 12 -7.91 21.47 -12.61
N GLU A 13 -7.38 21.74 -13.81
CA GLU A 13 -7.25 20.77 -14.89
C GLU A 13 -6.35 19.58 -14.50
N PRO A 14 -6.78 18.32 -14.68
CA PRO A 14 -6.00 17.14 -14.28
C PRO A 14 -4.68 17.00 -15.07
N PRO A 15 -3.61 16.46 -14.45
CA PRO A 15 -2.27 16.36 -15.07
C PRO A 15 -2.17 15.28 -16.15
N ILE A 16 -3.13 14.36 -16.20
CA ILE A 16 -3.38 13.52 -17.37
C ILE A 16 -4.46 14.24 -18.18
N PRO A 17 -4.35 14.33 -19.52
CA PRO A 17 -5.47 14.74 -20.35
C PRO A 17 -6.63 13.80 -20.09
N VAL A 18 -7.49 14.15 -19.13
CA VAL A 18 -8.78 13.53 -18.96
C VAL A 18 -9.53 14.04 -20.17
N PRO A 19 -9.96 13.16 -21.10
CA PRO A 19 -10.73 13.62 -22.23
C PRO A 19 -11.89 14.44 -21.66
N ASP A 20 -12.00 15.69 -22.07
CA ASP A 20 -13.17 16.52 -21.80
C ASP A 20 -14.32 15.88 -22.58
N VAL A 21 -14.87 14.82 -21.99
CA VAL A 21 -16.06 14.14 -22.47
C VAL A 21 -17.20 14.95 -21.87
N PRO A 22 -18.04 15.61 -22.69
CA PRO A 22 -19.24 16.27 -22.18
C PRO A 22 -20.05 15.27 -21.37
N GLY A 23 -19.99 15.39 -20.05
CA GLY A 23 -20.52 14.42 -19.11
C GLY A 23 -20.64 15.12 -17.77
N GLY A 24 -21.88 15.34 -17.33
CA GLY A 24 -22.12 15.95 -16.03
C GLY A 24 -21.70 15.04 -14.89
N ASP A 25 -21.36 15.65 -13.75
CA ASP A 25 -21.14 14.93 -12.50
C ASP A 25 -22.34 14.05 -12.13
N ALA A 26 -22.10 13.03 -11.31
CA ALA A 26 -23.17 12.19 -10.76
C ALA A 26 -24.15 13.05 -9.95
N GLY A 27 -25.30 13.39 -10.54
CA GLY A 27 -26.36 14.13 -9.85
C GLY A 27 -27.10 13.29 -8.82
N ALA A 28 -28.14 13.85 -8.18
CA ALA A 28 -28.95 13.16 -7.16
C ALA A 28 -29.63 11.85 -7.62
N ARG A 29 -29.69 11.60 -8.94
CA ARG A 29 -30.20 10.37 -9.56
C ARG A 29 -29.12 9.33 -9.89
N GLY A 30 -27.86 9.61 -9.54
CA GLY A 30 -26.71 8.76 -9.85
C GLY A 30 -26.17 8.96 -11.27
N LEU A 31 -25.33 8.02 -11.71
CA LEU A 31 -24.74 8.01 -13.05
C LEU A 31 -25.80 7.76 -14.14
N PRO A 32 -25.64 8.33 -15.36
CA PRO A 32 -26.56 8.07 -16.47
C PRO A 32 -26.69 6.58 -16.78
N ARG A 33 -27.89 6.11 -17.16
CA ARG A 33 -28.05 4.72 -17.60
C ARG A 33 -27.40 4.57 -18.96
N ARG A 34 -26.91 3.35 -19.28
CA ARG A 34 -26.27 3.08 -20.58
C ARG A 34 -27.14 3.51 -21.77
N ALA A 35 -28.46 3.36 -21.69
CA ALA A 35 -29.41 3.78 -22.72
C ALA A 35 -29.37 5.30 -22.99
N ASP A 36 -29.09 6.10 -21.95
CA ASP A 36 -29.07 7.55 -21.98
C ASP A 36 -27.73 8.11 -22.56
N LEU A 37 -26.76 7.24 -22.88
CA LEU A 37 -25.45 7.63 -23.44
C LEU A 37 -25.47 7.74 -24.97
N THR A 38 -24.73 8.72 -25.49
CA THR A 38 -24.42 8.81 -26.93
C THR A 38 -23.66 7.57 -27.41
N ILE A 39 -23.66 7.34 -28.73
CA ILE A 39 -22.94 6.20 -29.33
C ILE A 39 -21.45 6.25 -28.99
N ARG A 40 -20.83 7.45 -29.04
CA ARG A 40 -19.42 7.66 -28.69
C ARG A 40 -19.14 7.33 -27.23
N GLN A 41 -19.94 7.85 -26.29
CA GLN A 41 -19.78 7.57 -24.86
C GLN A 41 -19.95 6.08 -24.56
N ARG A 42 -20.94 5.44 -25.20
CA ARG A 42 -21.17 3.99 -25.06
C ARG A 42 -20.00 3.17 -25.55
N ALA A 43 -19.43 3.52 -26.71
CA ALA A 43 -18.25 2.85 -27.24
C ALA A 43 -17.03 3.01 -26.30
N ILE A 44 -16.83 4.19 -25.71
CA ILE A 44 -15.77 4.42 -24.71
C ILE A 44 -16.01 3.54 -23.48
N VAL A 45 -17.21 3.56 -22.89
CA VAL A 45 -17.56 2.75 -21.72
C VAL A 45 -17.37 1.26 -22.00
N ASP A 46 -17.84 0.77 -23.14
CA ASP A 46 -17.74 -0.64 -23.52
C ASP A 46 -16.26 -1.05 -23.74
N ALA A 47 -15.46 -0.21 -24.41
CA ALA A 47 -14.04 -0.44 -24.58
C ALA A 47 -13.28 -0.45 -23.24
N SER A 48 -13.59 0.49 -22.35
CA SER A 48 -13.03 0.53 -20.98
C SER A 48 -13.41 -0.71 -20.18
N ALA A 49 -14.65 -1.20 -20.31
CA ALA A 49 -15.09 -2.42 -19.64
C ALA A 49 -14.34 -3.66 -20.16
N ILE A 50 -14.14 -3.78 -21.48
CA ILE A 50 -13.35 -4.87 -22.07
C ILE A 50 -11.89 -4.80 -21.61
N ALA A 51 -11.30 -3.59 -21.59
CA ALA A 51 -9.94 -3.38 -21.12
C ALA A 51 -9.78 -3.76 -19.63
N ASP A 52 -10.74 -3.39 -18.77
CA ASP A 52 -10.76 -3.79 -17.36
C ASP A 52 -10.85 -5.31 -17.21
N ILE A 53 -11.72 -5.99 -17.96
CA ILE A 53 -11.83 -7.46 -17.95
C ILE A 53 -10.50 -8.09 -18.37
N ALA A 54 -9.90 -7.62 -19.47
CA ALA A 54 -8.63 -8.15 -19.96
C ALA A 54 -7.51 -7.94 -18.94
N LEU A 55 -7.43 -6.75 -18.33
CA LEU A 55 -6.44 -6.43 -17.30
C LEU A 55 -6.62 -7.33 -16.06
N ARG A 56 -7.85 -7.43 -15.53
CA ARG A 56 -8.15 -8.28 -14.37
C ARG A 56 -7.84 -9.74 -14.65
N THR A 57 -8.20 -10.22 -15.83
CA THR A 57 -7.94 -11.61 -16.24
C THR A 57 -6.45 -11.86 -16.37
N GLY A 58 -5.70 -10.94 -16.99
CA GLY A 58 -4.25 -11.04 -17.12
C GLY A 58 -3.54 -11.06 -15.78
N VAL A 59 -3.88 -10.13 -14.89
CA VAL A 59 -3.34 -10.07 -13.53
C VAL A 59 -3.69 -11.34 -12.73
N ALA A 60 -4.95 -11.77 -12.76
CA ALA A 60 -5.38 -12.98 -12.06
C ALA A 60 -4.66 -14.23 -12.58
N SER A 61 -4.42 -14.31 -13.89
CA SER A 61 -3.66 -15.40 -14.50
C SER A 61 -2.21 -15.41 -14.03
N ILE A 62 -1.54 -14.25 -14.00
CA ILE A 62 -0.17 -14.13 -13.50
C ILE A 62 -0.09 -14.59 -12.03
N VAL A 63 -1.02 -14.13 -11.19
CA VAL A 63 -1.08 -14.54 -9.79
C VAL A 63 -1.29 -16.05 -9.68
N ALA A 64 -2.28 -16.60 -10.38
CA ALA A 64 -2.59 -18.03 -10.37
C ALA A 64 -1.37 -18.87 -10.82
N THR A 65 -0.73 -18.51 -11.93
CA THR A 65 0.46 -19.20 -12.43
C THR A 65 1.63 -19.11 -11.44
N SER A 66 1.81 -17.96 -10.77
CA SER A 66 2.88 -17.79 -9.77
C SER A 66 2.70 -18.69 -8.54
N MET A 67 1.47 -19.12 -8.24
CA MET A 67 1.16 -20.01 -7.11
C MET A 67 1.38 -21.49 -7.43
N VAL A 68 1.40 -21.89 -8.71
CA VAL A 68 1.50 -23.29 -9.14
C VAL A 68 2.68 -24.04 -8.49
N PRO A 69 3.91 -23.49 -8.43
CA PRO A 69 5.03 -24.21 -7.80
C PRO A 69 4.80 -24.46 -6.30
N ALA A 70 4.23 -23.49 -5.59
CA ALA A 70 3.97 -23.60 -4.15
C ALA A 70 2.84 -24.60 -3.86
N THR A 71 1.78 -24.57 -4.66
CA THR A 71 0.67 -25.53 -4.51
C THR A 71 1.13 -26.95 -4.83
N LEU A 72 1.92 -27.17 -5.89
CA LEU A 72 2.51 -28.47 -6.18
C LEU A 72 3.43 -28.92 -5.04
N ALA A 73 4.33 -28.06 -4.55
CA ALA A 73 5.21 -28.39 -3.44
C ALA A 73 4.43 -28.76 -2.16
N SER A 74 3.30 -28.09 -1.89
CA SER A 74 2.44 -28.38 -0.73
C SER A 74 1.83 -29.78 -0.77
N MET A 75 1.55 -30.32 -1.98
CA MET A 75 1.04 -31.68 -2.15
C MET A 75 2.09 -32.73 -1.75
N PHE A 76 3.38 -32.41 -1.91
CA PHE A 76 4.49 -33.31 -1.56
C PHE A 76 5.04 -33.07 -0.14
N HIS A 77 4.60 -32.03 0.57
CA HIS A 77 5.02 -31.70 1.93
C HIS A 77 3.83 -31.54 2.90
N PRO A 78 3.22 -32.65 3.36
CA PRO A 78 2.00 -32.62 4.18
C PRO A 78 2.15 -31.90 5.53
N SER A 79 3.36 -31.83 6.09
CA SER A 79 3.63 -31.12 7.33
C SER A 79 3.59 -29.60 7.15
N ALA A 80 4.10 -29.07 6.04
CA ALA A 80 4.05 -27.65 5.72
C ALA A 80 2.61 -27.20 5.46
N SER A 81 1.84 -28.01 4.72
CA SER A 81 0.41 -27.76 4.48
C SER A 81 -0.41 -27.77 5.78
N ARG A 82 -0.09 -28.65 6.74
CA ARG A 82 -0.73 -28.64 8.07
C ARG A 82 -0.44 -27.35 8.84
N ALA A 83 0.81 -26.91 8.89
CA ALA A 83 1.16 -25.67 9.55
C ALA A 83 0.44 -24.45 8.94
N GLU A 84 0.32 -24.40 7.61
CA GLU A 84 -0.44 -23.35 6.92
C GLU A 84 -1.93 -23.39 7.26
N ASN A 85 -2.54 -24.57 7.28
CA ASN A 85 -3.93 -24.75 7.71
C ASN A 85 -4.15 -24.33 9.17
N ASP A 86 -3.21 -24.63 10.07
CA ASP A 86 -3.29 -24.23 11.47
C ASP A 86 -3.23 -22.70 11.63
N HIS A 87 -2.41 -22.01 10.83
CA HIS A 87 -2.39 -20.54 10.78
C HIS A 87 -3.71 -19.96 10.26
N MET A 88 -4.29 -20.54 9.20
CA MET A 88 -5.58 -20.09 8.67
C MET A 88 -6.72 -20.32 9.66
N ARG A 89 -6.73 -21.48 10.34
CA ARG A 89 -7.72 -21.80 11.37
C ARG A 89 -7.68 -20.79 12.52
N PHE A 90 -6.48 -20.42 13.00
CA PHE A 90 -6.33 -19.38 14.01
C PHE A 90 -7.01 -18.06 13.60
N TYR A 91 -6.79 -17.59 12.38
CA TYR A 91 -7.40 -16.34 11.92
C TYR A 91 -8.91 -16.47 11.63
N ALA A 92 -9.40 -17.64 11.22
CA ALA A 92 -10.83 -17.89 11.09
C ALA A 92 -11.54 -17.86 12.45
N GLU A 93 -10.95 -18.47 13.47
CA GLU A 93 -11.43 -18.41 14.86
C GLU A 93 -11.40 -16.97 15.40
N LEU A 94 -10.31 -16.24 15.14
CA LEU A 94 -10.20 -14.81 15.47
C LEU A 94 -11.30 -13.97 14.81
N ALA A 95 -11.55 -14.19 13.51
CA ALA A 95 -12.59 -13.48 12.76
C ALA A 95 -14.00 -13.80 13.26
N THR A 96 -14.21 -15.01 13.81
CA THR A 96 -15.49 -15.41 14.41
C THR A 96 -15.85 -14.55 15.63
N ALA A 97 -14.85 -14.00 16.33
CA ALA A 97 -15.10 -13.04 17.41
C ALA A 97 -15.73 -11.73 16.92
N GLN A 98 -15.59 -11.40 15.63
CA GLN A 98 -16.08 -10.16 15.00
C GLN A 98 -15.66 -8.88 15.73
N ASP A 99 -14.56 -8.94 16.50
CA ASP A 99 -14.05 -7.84 17.29
C ASP A 99 -12.80 -7.23 16.60
N PRO A 100 -12.91 -6.03 16.01
CA PRO A 100 -11.79 -5.39 15.35
C PRO A 100 -10.67 -5.02 16.33
N ALA A 101 -10.94 -4.81 17.62
CA ALA A 101 -9.90 -4.49 18.60
C ALA A 101 -8.98 -5.70 18.87
N VAL A 102 -9.50 -6.92 18.69
CA VAL A 102 -8.71 -8.15 18.83
C VAL A 102 -7.91 -8.44 17.55
N ALA A 103 -8.52 -8.22 16.38
CA ALA A 103 -7.84 -8.41 15.09
C ALA A 103 -6.80 -7.32 14.80
N PHE A 104 -7.05 -6.09 15.25
CA PHE A 104 -6.24 -4.90 15.02
C PHE A 104 -5.94 -4.21 16.36
N PRO A 105 -5.07 -4.80 17.19
CA PRO A 105 -4.74 -4.24 18.49
C PRO A 105 -4.12 -2.85 18.34
N VAL A 106 -4.52 -1.95 19.23
CA VAL A 106 -4.01 -0.57 19.27
C VAL A 106 -2.49 -0.59 19.48
N PRO A 107 -1.73 0.28 18.79
CA PRO A 107 -0.29 0.42 19.00
C PRO A 107 0.06 0.63 20.48
N THR A 108 1.03 -0.14 20.98
CA THR A 108 1.45 -0.09 22.39
C THR A 108 2.38 1.08 22.72
N ARG A 109 2.95 1.72 21.70
CA ARG A 109 3.93 2.79 21.84
C ARG A 109 3.71 3.85 20.77
N SER A 110 3.85 5.13 21.15
CA SER A 110 3.85 6.23 20.20
C SER A 110 5.09 6.15 19.30
N PRO A 111 4.92 6.27 17.97
CA PRO A 111 6.05 6.17 17.05
C PRO A 111 6.97 7.38 17.16
N ARG A 112 8.28 7.14 17.08
CA ARG A 112 9.27 8.21 16.86
C ARG A 112 9.44 8.39 15.35
N VAL A 113 8.89 9.47 14.82
CA VAL A 113 8.87 9.74 13.39
C VAL A 113 10.14 10.48 12.98
N SER A 114 10.83 9.95 11.97
CA SER A 114 11.91 10.63 11.28
C SER A 114 11.40 11.13 9.93
N THR A 115 11.71 12.38 9.62
CA THR A 115 11.30 13.04 8.38
C THR A 115 12.52 13.48 7.57
N ARG A 116 12.49 13.27 6.25
CA ARG A 116 13.48 13.82 5.32
C ARG A 116 12.77 14.37 4.10
N ARG A 117 13.29 15.45 3.49
CA ARG A 117 12.75 15.90 2.21
C ARG A 117 12.89 14.82 1.14
N ALA A 118 11.92 14.76 0.23
CA ALA A 118 12.01 13.93 -0.95
C ALA A 118 12.98 14.53 -1.96
N ASN A 119 13.22 13.80 -3.06
CA ASN A 119 14.06 14.32 -4.13
C ASN A 119 13.35 15.53 -4.81
N PRO A 120 14.09 16.47 -5.40
CA PRO A 120 13.50 17.65 -6.05
C PRO A 120 12.50 17.31 -7.17
N LEU A 121 12.64 16.14 -7.81
CA LEU A 121 11.71 15.66 -8.83
C LEU A 121 10.31 15.37 -8.25
N ALA A 122 10.23 14.79 -7.04
CA ALA A 122 8.96 14.54 -6.38
C ALA A 122 8.26 15.85 -5.98
N GLU A 123 9.02 16.84 -5.49
CA GLU A 123 8.48 18.17 -5.16
C GLU A 123 7.98 18.89 -6.42
N MET A 124 8.70 18.78 -7.54
CA MET A 124 8.27 19.33 -8.83
C MET A 124 6.94 18.72 -9.30
N ILE A 125 6.81 17.39 -9.26
CA ILE A 125 5.60 16.69 -9.71
C ILE A 125 4.40 16.98 -8.80
N ALA A 126 4.64 17.13 -7.50
CA ALA A 126 3.60 17.47 -6.53
C ALA A 126 3.25 18.96 -6.52
N HIS A 127 4.07 19.83 -7.14
CA HIS A 127 3.98 21.29 -7.02
C HIS A 127 3.90 21.75 -5.56
N GLY A 128 4.65 21.09 -4.68
CA GLY A 128 4.50 21.23 -3.23
C GLY A 128 5.64 20.61 -2.44
N ARG A 129 5.63 20.79 -1.12
CA ARG A 129 6.65 20.19 -0.25
C ARG A 129 6.37 18.72 -0.07
N VAL A 130 7.35 17.88 -0.39
CA VAL A 130 7.22 16.43 -0.27
C VAL A 130 8.23 15.92 0.75
N GLU A 131 7.73 15.28 1.80
CA GLU A 131 8.51 14.71 2.87
C GLU A 131 8.37 13.20 2.88
N ASN A 132 9.47 12.48 3.05
CA ASN A 132 9.45 11.04 3.33
C ASN A 132 9.55 10.84 4.84
N LEU A 133 8.55 10.15 5.39
CA LEU A 133 8.45 9.81 6.80
C LEU A 133 8.81 8.34 6.99
N GLN A 134 9.45 8.04 8.11
CA GLN A 134 9.65 6.67 8.56
C GLN A 134 9.60 6.56 10.08
N PHE A 135 9.14 5.42 10.58
CA PHE A 135 9.17 5.05 11.99
C PHE A 135 9.13 3.52 12.15
N ASP A 136 9.61 3.03 13.29
CA ASP A 136 9.51 1.60 13.61
C ASP A 136 8.07 1.21 13.97
N SER A 137 7.56 0.17 13.31
CA SER A 137 6.25 -0.39 13.60
C SER A 137 6.26 -1.07 14.96
N SER A 138 5.30 -0.74 15.83
CA SER A 138 5.07 -1.47 17.07
C SER A 138 4.21 -2.73 16.88
N PHE A 139 3.78 -3.02 15.66
CA PHE A 139 2.89 -4.15 15.38
C PHE A 139 3.61 -5.47 15.64
N THR A 140 2.90 -6.40 16.27
CA THR A 140 3.35 -7.79 16.47
C THR A 140 2.26 -8.69 15.91
N ALA A 141 2.65 -9.74 15.19
CA ALA A 141 1.69 -10.68 14.63
C ALA A 141 0.75 -11.22 15.73
N VAL A 142 -0.55 -11.13 15.48
CA VAL A 142 -1.58 -11.57 16.43
C VAL A 142 -1.45 -13.06 16.67
N ASN A 143 -1.27 -13.85 15.60
CA ASN A 143 -0.93 -15.26 15.68
C ASN A 143 0.47 -15.46 16.32
N PRO A 144 0.56 -16.05 17.53
CA PRO A 144 1.84 -16.25 18.21
C PRO A 144 2.85 -17.08 17.41
N ALA A 145 2.38 -18.07 16.65
CA ALA A 145 3.25 -18.94 15.84
C ALA A 145 3.97 -18.20 14.70
N LEU A 146 3.45 -17.02 14.30
CA LEU A 146 4.01 -16.21 13.22
C LEU A 146 4.89 -15.05 13.72
N ARG A 147 4.99 -14.81 15.03
CA ARG A 147 5.69 -13.63 15.57
C ARG A 147 7.17 -13.60 15.20
N ASP A 148 7.87 -14.72 15.34
CA ASP A 148 9.31 -14.80 15.03
C ASP A 148 9.55 -14.64 13.53
N LEU A 149 8.71 -15.28 12.70
CA LEU A 149 8.80 -15.16 11.24
C LEU A 149 8.55 -13.72 10.79
N CYS A 150 7.45 -13.10 11.25
CA CYS A 150 7.12 -11.72 10.92
C CYS A 150 8.16 -10.73 11.47
N GLY A 151 8.62 -10.95 12.71
CA GLY A 151 9.68 -10.16 13.34
C GLY A 151 11.01 -10.23 12.59
N GLY A 152 11.29 -11.36 11.95
CA GLY A 152 12.48 -11.54 11.10
C GLY A 152 12.49 -10.67 9.84
N PHE A 153 11.35 -10.16 9.37
CA PHE A 153 11.27 -9.23 8.24
C PHE A 153 11.60 -7.80 8.67
N THR A 154 12.84 -7.56 9.08
CA THR A 154 13.28 -6.28 9.67
C THR A 154 12.96 -5.04 8.84
N ARG A 155 13.02 -5.13 7.50
CA ARG A 155 12.65 -4.03 6.59
C ARG A 155 11.16 -3.70 6.60
N ASN A 156 10.32 -4.70 6.83
CA ASN A 156 8.87 -4.57 6.89
C ASN A 156 8.38 -4.04 8.24
N ASN A 157 9.23 -4.12 9.26
CA ASN A 157 8.96 -3.55 10.57
C ASN A 157 9.26 -2.05 10.62
N VAL A 158 9.62 -1.43 9.49
CA VAL A 158 9.76 0.01 9.35
C VAL A 158 8.62 0.53 8.47
N VAL A 159 7.76 1.37 9.04
CA VAL A 159 6.72 2.09 8.30
C VAL A 159 7.38 3.17 7.47
N ARG A 160 6.89 3.34 6.23
CA ARG A 160 7.32 4.39 5.32
C ARG A 160 6.09 5.07 4.74
N ALA A 161 6.12 6.39 4.69
CA ALA A 161 5.08 7.18 4.05
C ALA A 161 5.68 8.40 3.34
N GLN A 162 4.97 8.91 2.35
CA GLN A 162 5.29 10.17 1.71
C GLN A 162 4.18 11.17 2.01
N HIS A 163 4.55 12.35 2.52
CA HIS A 163 3.63 13.40 2.92
C HIS A 163 3.80 14.60 2.00
N TRP A 164 2.74 14.95 1.29
CA TRP A 164 2.66 16.12 0.43
C TRP A 164 1.96 17.20 1.24
N ARG A 165 2.64 18.31 1.43
CA ARG A 165 2.19 19.40 2.28
C ARG A 165 2.13 20.70 1.53
N HIS A 166 1.09 21.47 1.76
CA HIS A 166 1.07 22.86 1.37
C HIS A 166 1.94 23.71 2.32
N ASP A 167 2.45 24.82 1.81
CA ASP A 167 3.37 25.71 2.53
C ASP A 167 2.67 26.97 3.09
N ASP A 168 1.35 27.08 2.93
CA ASP A 168 0.49 28.22 3.30
C ASP A 168 -0.30 28.02 4.61
N GLY A 169 -0.20 26.85 5.25
CA GLY A 169 -0.81 26.64 6.56
C GLY A 169 -1.14 25.17 6.86
N PRO A 170 -1.95 24.89 7.89
CA PRO A 170 -2.47 23.56 8.16
C PRO A 170 -3.64 23.24 7.24
N HIS A 171 -3.54 22.11 6.52
CA HIS A 171 -4.59 21.58 5.65
C HIS A 171 -5.12 20.25 6.20
N PRO A 172 -6.38 19.87 5.92
CA PRO A 172 -6.86 18.52 6.20
C PRO A 172 -6.00 17.49 5.47
N THR A 173 -5.52 16.47 6.19
CA THR A 173 -4.65 15.43 5.61
C THR A 173 -5.42 14.19 5.22
N LEU A 174 -5.32 13.78 3.96
CA LEU A 174 -5.84 12.51 3.45
C LEU A 174 -4.80 11.39 3.66
N CYS A 175 -5.14 10.42 4.53
CA CYS A 175 -4.34 9.21 4.71
C CYS A 175 -4.70 8.18 3.63
N VAL A 176 -3.77 7.91 2.71
CA VAL A 176 -4.00 7.06 1.55
C VAL A 176 -3.34 5.70 1.74
N ILE A 177 -4.15 4.64 1.69
CA ILE A 177 -3.75 3.24 1.77
C ILE A 177 -4.07 2.59 0.41
N HIS A 178 -3.05 2.09 -0.29
CA HIS A 178 -3.22 1.48 -1.61
C HIS A 178 -3.53 -0.03 -1.53
N GLY A 179 -4.11 -0.60 -2.59
CA GLY A 179 -4.36 -2.04 -2.70
C GLY A 179 -3.15 -2.86 -3.14
N PHE A 180 -3.35 -4.18 -3.26
CA PHE A 180 -2.35 -5.14 -3.77
C PHE A 180 -1.96 -4.81 -5.23
N MET A 181 -0.67 -4.90 -5.55
CA MET A 181 -0.02 -4.46 -6.83
C MET A 181 0.14 -2.95 -7.08
N GLY A 182 -0.23 -2.07 -6.13
CA GLY A 182 0.00 -0.62 -6.25
C GLY A 182 1.43 -0.16 -5.94
N SER A 183 2.43 -0.47 -6.79
CA SER A 183 3.77 0.13 -6.73
C SER A 183 4.23 0.49 -8.14
N PRO A 184 4.78 1.69 -8.44
CA PRO A 184 5.48 2.68 -7.61
C PRO A 184 4.64 3.93 -7.23
N TYR A 185 5.18 4.80 -6.36
CA TYR A 185 4.56 6.07 -5.91
C TYR A 185 3.94 6.92 -7.03
N LEU A 186 4.56 6.94 -8.22
CA LEU A 186 4.07 7.64 -9.40
C LEU A 186 2.79 7.02 -9.97
N ALA A 187 2.73 5.68 -10.07
CA ALA A 187 1.51 5.00 -10.49
C ALA A 187 0.38 5.25 -9.48
N ASN A 188 0.67 5.18 -8.17
CA ASN A 188 -0.35 5.42 -7.14
C ASN A 188 -0.90 6.85 -7.16
N GLY A 189 -0.05 7.85 -7.39
CA GLY A 189 -0.47 9.26 -7.52
C GLY A 189 -1.42 9.49 -8.70
N LEU A 190 -1.14 8.84 -9.84
CA LEU A 190 -1.97 8.91 -11.05
C LEU A 190 -3.27 8.10 -10.89
N PHE A 191 -3.21 6.89 -10.33
CA PHE A 191 -4.37 5.99 -10.17
C PHE A 191 -5.41 6.49 -9.15
N LEU A 192 -5.00 7.27 -8.15
CA LEU A 192 -5.87 7.73 -7.06
C LEU A 192 -6.24 9.22 -7.18
N SER A 193 -5.93 9.88 -8.31
CA SER A 193 -6.15 11.31 -8.49
C SER A 193 -5.57 12.18 -7.36
N LEU A 194 -4.45 11.76 -6.75
CA LEU A 194 -3.85 12.49 -5.61
C LEU A 194 -3.49 13.94 -5.94
N PRO A 195 -2.97 14.27 -7.14
CA PRO A 195 -2.75 15.67 -7.53
C PRO A 195 -4.03 16.52 -7.55
N TRP A 196 -5.20 15.92 -7.82
CA TRP A 196 -6.47 16.63 -7.76
C TRP A 196 -6.88 16.91 -6.32
N PHE A 197 -6.80 15.91 -5.43
CA PHE A 197 -7.08 16.12 -4.00
C PHE A 197 -6.12 17.12 -3.37
N TYR A 198 -4.83 17.04 -3.72
CA TYR A 198 -3.83 17.98 -3.24
C TYR A 198 -4.19 19.41 -3.65
N ARG A 199 -4.43 19.65 -4.95
CA ARG A 199 -4.83 20.98 -5.45
C ARG A 199 -6.20 21.45 -4.96
N SER A 200 -7.06 20.54 -4.48
CA SER A 200 -8.33 20.88 -3.81
C SER A 200 -8.13 21.31 -2.34
N GLY A 201 -6.88 21.42 -1.88
CA GLY A 201 -6.52 21.92 -0.56
C GLY A 201 -6.31 20.84 0.51
N TYR A 202 -6.12 19.57 0.15
CA TYR A 202 -5.79 18.51 1.10
C TYR A 202 -4.29 18.23 1.13
N ASP A 203 -3.69 18.10 2.32
CA ASP A 203 -2.40 17.43 2.43
C ASP A 203 -2.57 15.93 2.16
N VAL A 204 -1.56 15.25 1.63
CA VAL A 204 -1.66 13.83 1.25
C VAL A 204 -0.59 13.02 1.96
N LEU A 205 -0.99 12.04 2.77
CA LEU A 205 -0.08 11.09 3.41
C LEU A 205 -0.24 9.70 2.79
N LEU A 206 0.67 9.35 1.89
CA LEU A 206 0.67 8.09 1.16
C LEU A 206 1.55 7.04 1.84
N TYR A 207 0.94 5.98 2.37
CA TYR A 207 1.67 4.87 3.01
C TYR A 207 2.25 3.91 1.97
N THR A 208 3.47 3.43 2.22
CA THR A 208 4.00 2.24 1.55
C THR A 208 3.62 1.01 2.37
N LEU A 209 2.84 0.11 1.78
CA LEU A 209 2.48 -1.12 2.46
C LEU A 209 3.68 -2.06 2.70
N PRO A 210 3.63 -2.92 3.74
CA PRO A 210 4.63 -3.95 3.95
C PRO A 210 4.88 -4.75 2.66
N PHE A 211 6.13 -5.14 2.42
CA PHE A 211 6.60 -5.88 1.23
C PHE A 211 6.58 -5.10 -0.10
N HIS A 212 6.23 -3.80 -0.11
CA HIS A 212 6.17 -2.99 -1.33
C HIS A 212 7.32 -1.96 -1.45
N ALA A 213 8.17 -1.85 -0.43
CA ALA A 213 9.30 -0.92 -0.44
C ALA A 213 10.37 -1.33 -1.49
N PRO A 214 10.89 -0.40 -2.31
CA PRO A 214 11.98 -0.69 -3.24
C PRO A 214 13.24 -1.15 -2.50
N GLY A 215 13.88 -2.20 -3.00
CA GLY A 215 15.18 -2.67 -2.56
C GLY A 215 15.85 -3.53 -3.64
N PRO A 216 17.18 -3.75 -3.59
CA PRO A 216 17.92 -4.47 -4.63
C PRO A 216 17.46 -5.94 -4.84
N ASN A 217 16.59 -6.46 -3.96
CA ASN A 217 16.06 -7.82 -4.00
C ASN A 217 14.51 -7.84 -4.06
N ALA A 218 13.87 -6.79 -4.58
CA ALA A 218 12.40 -6.64 -4.60
C ALA A 218 11.65 -7.67 -5.48
N SER A 219 12.35 -8.66 -6.07
CA SER A 219 11.80 -9.64 -6.98
C SER A 219 11.64 -11.07 -6.44
N HIS A 220 11.77 -11.34 -5.12
CA HIS A 220 11.76 -12.75 -4.68
C HIS A 220 10.97 -13.14 -3.42
N ARG A 221 10.22 -12.22 -2.79
CA ARG A 221 9.38 -12.56 -1.63
C ARG A 221 8.09 -11.75 -1.61
N SER A 222 7.25 -12.01 -2.60
CA SER A 222 5.84 -11.61 -2.54
C SER A 222 5.15 -12.48 -1.49
N ALA A 223 4.26 -11.92 -0.68
CA ALA A 223 3.58 -12.56 0.46
C ALA A 223 2.73 -13.81 0.09
N VAL A 224 2.71 -14.19 -1.19
CA VAL A 224 2.03 -15.37 -1.73
C VAL A 224 2.81 -16.66 -1.46
N THR A 225 4.12 -16.60 -1.19
CA THR A 225 4.91 -17.80 -0.85
C THR A 225 5.19 -17.83 0.65
N GLY A 226 4.23 -18.32 1.42
CA GLY A 226 4.38 -18.71 2.82
C GLY A 226 5.24 -19.96 3.02
N SER A 227 6.27 -20.19 2.21
CA SER A 227 7.21 -21.27 2.47
C SER A 227 8.19 -20.82 3.56
N SER A 228 7.99 -21.35 4.76
CA SER A 228 8.95 -21.32 5.86
C SER A 228 10.35 -21.63 5.32
N PRO A 229 11.39 -20.87 5.65
CA PRO A 229 12.74 -21.36 5.44
C PRO A 229 12.88 -22.57 6.37
N THR A 230 13.00 -23.76 5.79
CA THR A 230 13.51 -24.91 6.51
C THR A 230 14.87 -24.50 7.09
N ALA A 231 14.91 -24.32 8.40
CA ALA A 231 16.13 -24.06 9.12
C ALA A 231 17.03 -25.30 8.94
N SER A 232 17.99 -25.21 8.01
CA SER A 232 19.08 -26.17 7.93
C SER A 232 20.12 -25.77 8.99
N PRO A 233 20.48 -26.65 9.93
CA PRO A 233 21.41 -26.33 11.01
C PRO A 233 22.85 -26.48 10.50
N ALA A 234 23.32 -25.55 9.66
CA ALA A 234 24.72 -25.52 9.26
C ALA A 234 25.15 -24.16 8.71
N SER A 235 25.41 -23.21 9.61
CA SER A 235 26.59 -22.33 9.54
C SER A 235 26.47 -21.23 10.60
N GLN A 236 26.82 -21.58 11.84
CA GLN A 236 27.29 -20.58 12.79
C GLN A 236 28.57 -19.96 12.21
N ARG A 237 28.45 -18.85 11.48
CA ARG A 237 29.59 -17.93 11.31
C ARG A 237 29.72 -17.17 12.62
N ARG A 238 30.72 -17.59 13.40
CA ARG A 238 31.32 -16.85 14.52
C ARG A 238 31.43 -15.38 14.17
N TRP A 239 30.71 -14.54 14.90
CA TRP A 239 31.06 -13.13 15.03
C TRP A 239 32.14 -12.99 16.12
N PRO A 240 33.19 -12.18 15.91
CA PRO A 240 34.26 -12.01 16.88
C PRO A 240 33.74 -11.32 18.15
N ARG A 241 34.20 -11.81 19.30
CA ARG A 241 33.95 -11.21 20.62
C ARG A 241 34.56 -9.80 20.67
N PRO A 242 33.90 -8.80 21.29
CA PRO A 242 34.54 -7.53 21.55
C PRO A 242 35.68 -7.73 22.56
N SER A 243 36.87 -7.28 22.18
CA SER A 243 38.03 -7.19 23.06
C SER A 243 37.76 -6.16 24.15
N MET A 244 37.76 -6.62 25.40
CA MET A 244 37.93 -5.78 26.57
C MET A 244 39.25 -5.02 26.43
N ILE A 245 39.20 -3.69 26.40
CA ILE A 245 40.34 -2.86 26.78
C ILE A 245 40.03 -2.39 28.19
N SER A 246 40.85 -2.85 29.14
CA SER A 246 40.93 -2.32 30.49
C SER A 246 42.37 -1.87 30.76
N ALA A 247 42.43 -0.68 31.36
CA ALA A 247 43.50 -0.10 32.17
C ALA A 247 44.80 0.35 31.46
N ARG A 248 45.02 1.66 31.45
CA ARG A 248 45.71 2.36 32.55
C ARG A 248 45.18 3.77 32.71
#